data_AF-A0A7S1X1F3-F1
#
_entry.id   AF-A0A7S1X1F3-F1
#
_cell.length_a   1.000
_cell.length_b   1.000
_cell.length_c   1.000
_cell.angle_alpha   90.00
_cell.angle_beta   90.00
_cell.angle_gamma   90.00
#
_symmetry.space_group_name_H-M   'P 1'
#
loop_
_entity.id
_entity.type
_entity.pdbx_description
1 polymer ?
#
loop_
_entity_poly.entity_id
_entity_poly.type
_entity_poly.pdbx_seq_one_letter_code
_entity_poly.pdbx_strand_id
1 'polypeptide(L)'
;IVMSAGELEHEWAGTPGRLIRERYRKASEVVRNQGRLSCLMINDLDAGIGRFGDTQVTVNNQMVVGTLMNICDDPKRVSLGEEWREDVELHRVPIIVTGNDFSRLYAPLVRDGRMQKFYWSPSQDDTLNILHAMYKDDGLSLDDMRTLLTSFPAQPLDFFGAIRAAVYDDQIKDWVSEVMASSDPEDWEPRHVKELTRRLLHKENLPDVD
;
A
#
# COMPACT_ATOMS: atom_id res chain seq x y z
N ILE A 1 -11.20 -6.35 -3.56
CA ILE A 1 -10.67 -7.25 -2.51
C ILE A 1 -9.16 -7.07 -2.47
N VAL A 2 -8.55 -6.87 -1.30
CA VAL A 2 -7.09 -6.61 -1.15
C VAL A 2 -6.43 -7.77 -0.41
N MET A 3 -5.18 -8.06 -0.77
CA MET A 3 -4.29 -8.98 -0.07
C MET A 3 -2.86 -8.42 -0.05
N SER A 4 -2.12 -8.74 1.00
CA SER A 4 -0.69 -8.43 1.14
C SER A 4 0.18 -9.63 0.75
N ALA A 5 1.42 -9.37 0.35
CA ALA A 5 2.35 -10.46 0.03
C ALA A 5 2.75 -11.30 1.24
N GLY A 6 2.71 -10.75 2.46
CA GLY A 6 2.92 -11.52 3.69
C GLY A 6 1.88 -12.62 3.90
N GLU A 7 0.65 -12.45 3.40
CA GLU A 7 -0.38 -13.51 3.40
C GLU A 7 -0.07 -14.66 2.43
N LEU A 8 0.90 -14.48 1.53
CA LEU A 8 1.33 -15.48 0.55
C LEU A 8 2.53 -16.30 1.04
N GLU A 9 3.12 -15.93 2.18
CA GLU A 9 4.11 -16.72 2.89
C GLU A 9 3.43 -17.61 3.93
N HIS A 10 3.56 -18.93 3.78
CA HIS A 10 2.92 -19.88 4.70
C HIS A 10 3.79 -21.12 4.86
N GLU A 11 3.85 -21.68 6.07
CA GLU A 11 4.65 -22.89 6.36
C GLU A 11 4.18 -24.11 5.56
N TRP A 12 2.87 -24.16 5.25
CA TRP A 12 2.24 -25.26 4.53
C TRP A 12 2.09 -24.97 3.05
N ALA A 13 2.60 -25.88 2.22
CA ALA A 13 2.51 -25.78 0.76
C ALA A 13 1.05 -25.79 0.27
N GLY A 14 0.75 -24.95 -0.71
CA GLY A 14 -0.58 -24.88 -1.36
C GLY A 14 -1.59 -23.95 -0.68
N THR A 15 -1.40 -23.59 0.59
CA THR A 15 -2.24 -22.59 1.28
C THR A 15 -2.29 -21.25 0.55
N PRO A 16 -1.16 -20.68 0.08
CA PRO A 16 -1.18 -19.41 -0.66
C PRO A 16 -2.01 -19.46 -1.94
N GLY A 17 -1.95 -20.57 -2.68
CA GLY A 17 -2.75 -20.78 -3.89
C GLY A 17 -4.25 -20.87 -3.60
N ARG A 18 -4.63 -21.58 -2.54
CA ARG A 18 -6.04 -21.63 -2.09
C ARG A 18 -6.55 -20.24 -1.71
N LEU A 19 -5.75 -19.48 -0.95
CA LEU A 19 -6.12 -18.14 -0.52
C LEU A 19 -6.38 -17.20 -1.71
N ILE A 20 -5.54 -17.23 -2.75
CA ILE A 20 -5.76 -16.44 -3.98
C ILE A 20 -7.09 -16.81 -4.64
N ARG A 21 -7.40 -18.11 -4.75
CA ARG A 21 -8.65 -18.60 -5.35
C ARG A 21 -9.88 -18.14 -4.53
N GLU A 22 -9.80 -18.20 -3.21
CA GLU A 22 -10.85 -17.71 -2.31
C GLU A 22 -11.10 -16.21 -2.49
N ARG A 23 -10.04 -15.40 -2.48
CA ARG A 23 -10.15 -13.94 -2.65
C ARG A 23 -10.63 -13.55 -4.05
N TYR A 24 -10.22 -14.28 -5.09
CA TYR A 24 -10.73 -14.09 -6.45
C TYR A 24 -12.23 -14.39 -6.57
N ARG A 25 -12.68 -15.53 -6.02
CA ARG A 25 -14.11 -15.88 -5.97
C ARG A 25 -14.91 -14.84 -5.20
N LYS A 26 -14.38 -14.36 -4.07
CA LYS A 26 -15.03 -13.30 -3.28
C LYS A 26 -15.19 -12.02 -4.09
N ALA A 27 -14.19 -11.66 -4.89
CA ALA A 27 -14.28 -10.50 -5.77
C ALA A 27 -15.34 -10.71 -6.88
N SER A 28 -15.48 -11.92 -7.42
CA SER A 28 -16.54 -12.27 -8.37
C SER A 28 -17.93 -12.24 -7.75
N GLU A 29 -18.09 -12.69 -6.50
CA GLU A 29 -19.34 -12.60 -5.75
C GLU A 29 -19.80 -11.15 -5.56
N VAL A 30 -18.87 -10.22 -5.34
CA VAL A 30 -19.20 -8.78 -5.26
C VAL A 30 -19.82 -8.31 -6.57
N VAL A 31 -19.27 -8.70 -7.72
CA VAL A 31 -19.84 -8.37 -9.04
C VAL A 31 -21.25 -8.94 -9.17
N ARG A 32 -21.43 -10.21 -8.84
CA ARG A 32 -22.72 -10.90 -8.96
C ARG A 32 -23.80 -10.34 -8.04
N ASN A 33 -23.48 -10.14 -6.76
CA ASN A 33 -24.46 -9.86 -5.72
C ASN A 33 -24.72 -8.36 -5.55
N GLN A 34 -23.74 -7.51 -5.86
CA GLN A 34 -23.85 -6.06 -5.67
C GLN A 34 -23.95 -5.30 -6.99
N GLY A 35 -23.71 -5.94 -8.14
CA GLY A 35 -23.73 -5.28 -9.45
C GLY A 35 -22.63 -4.21 -9.62
N ARG A 36 -21.57 -4.27 -8.81
CA ARG A 36 -20.46 -3.30 -8.82
C ARG A 36 -19.21 -3.91 -9.43
N LEU A 37 -18.41 -3.09 -10.10
CA LEU A 37 -17.07 -3.49 -10.52
C LEU A 37 -16.23 -3.85 -9.29
N SER A 38 -15.42 -4.90 -9.44
CA SER A 38 -14.58 -5.44 -8.38
C SER A 38 -13.24 -5.85 -8.97
N CYS A 39 -12.18 -5.80 -8.18
CA CYS A 39 -10.85 -6.28 -8.53
C CYS A 39 -10.26 -7.10 -7.37
N LEU A 40 -9.27 -7.93 -7.69
CA LEU A 40 -8.34 -8.51 -6.71
C LEU A 40 -7.03 -7.71 -6.76
N MET A 41 -6.70 -7.03 -5.67
CA MET A 41 -5.46 -6.28 -5.52
C MET A 41 -4.47 -7.09 -4.67
N ILE A 42 -3.25 -7.27 -5.16
CA ILE A 42 -2.17 -7.94 -4.44
C ILE A 42 -1.01 -6.97 -4.28
N ASN A 43 -0.77 -6.52 -3.06
CA ASN A 43 0.26 -5.53 -2.77
C ASN A 43 1.62 -6.20 -2.48
N ASP A 44 2.68 -5.55 -2.96
CA ASP A 44 4.08 -5.86 -2.68
C ASP A 44 4.45 -7.31 -2.97
N LEU A 45 3.96 -7.85 -4.08
CA LEU A 45 4.09 -9.26 -4.43
C LEU A 45 5.55 -9.72 -4.44
N ASP A 46 6.47 -8.84 -4.82
CA ASP A 46 7.90 -9.08 -4.80
C ASP A 46 8.48 -9.27 -3.39
N ALA A 47 7.86 -8.72 -2.34
CA ALA A 47 8.24 -9.00 -0.96
C ALA A 47 7.95 -10.45 -0.56
N GLY A 48 6.83 -11.03 -1.01
CA GLY A 48 6.43 -12.41 -0.68
C GLY A 48 6.84 -13.47 -1.71
N ILE A 49 7.25 -13.07 -2.92
CA ILE A 49 7.61 -13.99 -4.04
C ILE A 49 9.05 -13.76 -4.54
N GLY A 50 9.71 -12.69 -4.11
CA GLY A 50 11.04 -12.29 -4.55
C GLY A 50 12.16 -13.22 -4.09
N ARG A 51 13.19 -13.33 -4.92
CA ARG A 51 14.47 -13.95 -4.53
C ARG A 51 15.29 -12.95 -3.71
N PHE A 52 15.40 -13.17 -2.41
CA PHE A 52 16.41 -12.50 -1.58
C PHE A 52 17.75 -13.21 -1.74
N GLY A 53 18.65 -12.69 -2.59
CA GLY A 53 20.01 -13.24 -2.80
C GLY A 53 20.04 -14.63 -3.47
N ASP A 54 20.95 -15.51 -3.01
CA ASP A 54 21.09 -16.92 -3.44
C ASP A 54 20.04 -17.87 -2.84
N THR A 55 19.02 -17.33 -2.17
CA THR A 55 17.99 -18.13 -1.52
C THR A 55 17.11 -18.80 -2.57
N GLN A 56 16.93 -20.12 -2.44
CA GLN A 56 16.08 -20.92 -3.33
C GLN A 56 14.67 -20.32 -3.43
N VAL A 57 14.10 -20.36 -4.63
CA VAL A 57 12.68 -20.08 -4.85
C VAL A 57 11.88 -21.03 -3.95
N THR A 58 11.14 -20.50 -2.98
CA THR A 58 10.32 -21.33 -2.10
C THR A 58 9.26 -22.05 -2.93
N VAL A 59 8.86 -23.26 -2.52
CA VAL A 59 7.80 -24.03 -3.19
C VAL A 59 6.49 -23.21 -3.28
N ASN A 60 6.25 -22.34 -2.29
CA ASN A 60 5.11 -21.44 -2.27
C ASN A 60 5.08 -20.47 -3.46
N ASN A 61 6.24 -19.95 -3.88
CA ASN A 61 6.33 -19.01 -5.00
C ASN A 61 5.90 -19.68 -6.32
N GLN A 62 6.29 -20.94 -6.53
CA GLN A 62 5.86 -21.72 -7.70
C GLN A 62 4.33 -21.96 -7.66
N MET A 63 3.78 -22.25 -6.49
CA MET A 63 2.35 -22.51 -6.32
C MET A 63 1.49 -21.25 -6.53
N VAL A 64 1.95 -20.09 -6.04
CA VAL A 64 1.27 -18.81 -6.28
C VAL A 64 1.25 -18.50 -7.77
N VAL A 65 2.39 -18.62 -8.45
CA VAL A 65 2.48 -18.35 -9.88
C VAL A 65 1.62 -19.32 -10.69
N GLY A 66 1.70 -20.62 -10.40
CA GLY A 66 0.84 -21.62 -11.05
C GLY A 66 -0.65 -21.34 -10.82
N THR A 67 -1.02 -20.84 -9.63
CA THR A 67 -2.40 -20.44 -9.34
C THR A 67 -2.83 -19.24 -10.19
N LEU A 68 -2.02 -18.19 -10.25
CA LEU A 68 -2.31 -17.01 -11.07
C LEU A 68 -2.40 -17.37 -12.56
N MET A 69 -1.48 -18.21 -13.05
CA MET A 69 -1.50 -18.74 -14.41
C MET A 69 -2.82 -19.44 -14.73
N ASN A 70 -3.27 -20.35 -13.86
CA ASN A 70 -4.53 -21.08 -14.03
C ASN A 70 -5.76 -20.16 -14.03
N ILE A 71 -5.78 -19.15 -13.15
CA ILE A 71 -6.87 -18.17 -13.12
C ILE A 71 -6.88 -17.31 -14.39
N CYS A 72 -5.72 -16.93 -14.90
CA CYS A 72 -5.63 -16.16 -16.14
C CYS A 72 -6.10 -16.97 -17.38
N ASP A 73 -5.89 -18.29 -17.39
CA ASP A 73 -6.31 -19.17 -18.49
C ASP A 73 -7.82 -19.41 -18.51
N ASP A 74 -8.44 -19.67 -17.36
CA ASP A 74 -9.90 -19.81 -17.23
C ASP A 74 -10.43 -18.97 -16.05
N PRO A 75 -10.61 -17.64 -16.24
CA PRO A 75 -10.99 -16.73 -15.17
C PRO A 75 -12.42 -16.91 -14.67
N LYS A 76 -13.24 -17.69 -15.39
CA LYS A 76 -14.62 -17.97 -15.02
C LYS A 76 -14.78 -19.29 -14.30
N ARG A 77 -13.78 -20.17 -14.32
CA ARG A 77 -13.77 -21.46 -13.65
C ARG A 77 -12.62 -21.59 -12.66
N VAL A 78 -12.83 -21.04 -11.48
CA VAL A 78 -11.84 -21.09 -10.39
C VAL A 78 -12.38 -21.95 -9.24
N SER A 79 -11.88 -23.19 -9.15
CA SER A 79 -12.16 -24.11 -8.03
C SER A 79 -11.32 -23.76 -6.80
N LEU A 80 -11.79 -24.16 -5.61
CA LEU A 80 -11.05 -24.05 -4.34
C LEU A 80 -10.28 -25.34 -3.98
N GLY A 81 -10.17 -26.29 -4.91
CA GLY A 81 -9.66 -27.64 -4.67
C GLY A 81 -10.71 -28.69 -4.99
N GLU A 82 -11.03 -29.55 -4.02
CA GLU A 82 -11.83 -30.77 -4.17
C GLU A 82 -13.32 -30.54 -4.48
N GLU A 83 -13.86 -29.36 -4.18
CA GLU A 83 -15.23 -29.00 -4.54
C GLU A 83 -15.29 -28.36 -5.94
N TRP A 84 -15.45 -29.20 -6.96
CA TRP A 84 -16.00 -28.76 -8.24
C TRP A 84 -17.51 -28.63 -8.13
N ARG A 85 -17.98 -27.40 -7.96
CA ARG A 85 -19.37 -27.05 -8.23
C ARG A 85 -19.48 -26.71 -9.71
N GLU A 86 -19.89 -27.69 -10.53
CA GLU A 86 -20.07 -27.54 -11.99
C GLU A 86 -21.05 -26.43 -12.37
N ASP A 87 -21.87 -25.96 -11.42
CA ASP A 87 -23.01 -25.07 -11.58
C ASP A 87 -22.72 -23.58 -11.33
N VAL A 88 -21.50 -23.19 -10.95
CA VAL A 88 -21.18 -21.78 -10.61
C VAL A 88 -20.14 -21.19 -11.57
N GLU A 89 -20.61 -20.58 -12.66
CA GLU A 89 -19.79 -19.70 -13.50
C GLU A 89 -19.46 -18.40 -12.74
N LEU A 90 -18.18 -18.05 -12.66
CA LEU A 90 -17.71 -16.82 -12.03
C LEU A 90 -17.72 -15.64 -13.03
N HIS A 91 -17.83 -14.43 -12.50
CA HIS A 91 -17.51 -13.23 -13.26
C HIS A 91 -15.98 -13.10 -13.34
N ARG A 92 -15.47 -12.73 -14.51
CA ARG A 92 -14.05 -12.40 -14.68
C ARG A 92 -13.73 -11.15 -13.86
N VAL A 93 -12.71 -11.24 -13.01
CA VAL A 93 -12.26 -10.14 -12.16
C VAL A 93 -10.84 -9.74 -12.57
N PRO A 94 -10.54 -8.44 -12.75
CA PRO A 94 -9.17 -7.99 -12.96
C PRO A 94 -8.32 -8.22 -11.71
N ILE A 95 -7.08 -8.71 -11.91
CA ILE A 95 -6.06 -8.83 -10.87
C ILE A 95 -5.06 -7.71 -11.07
N ILE A 96 -4.84 -6.89 -10.04
CA ILE A 96 -3.86 -5.81 -10.02
C ILE A 96 -2.80 -6.20 -9.00
N VAL A 97 -1.53 -6.06 -9.38
CA VAL A 97 -0.39 -6.45 -8.55
C VAL A 97 0.60 -5.29 -8.48
N THR A 98 1.11 -4.98 -7.30
CA THR A 98 2.23 -4.03 -7.11
C THR A 98 3.49 -4.75 -6.65
N GLY A 99 4.64 -4.12 -6.88
CA GLY A 99 5.95 -4.58 -6.46
C GLY A 99 7.05 -3.69 -7.04
N ASN A 100 8.22 -3.70 -6.41
CA ASN A 100 9.35 -2.84 -6.78
C ASN A 100 10.11 -3.39 -8.00
N ASP A 101 10.32 -4.72 -8.07
CA ASP A 101 11.07 -5.32 -9.17
C ASP A 101 10.43 -6.60 -9.72
N PHE A 102 9.80 -6.48 -10.89
CA PHE A 102 9.27 -7.61 -11.67
C PHE A 102 10.25 -8.20 -12.68
N SER A 103 11.53 -7.79 -12.68
CA SER A 103 12.57 -8.32 -13.58
C SER A 103 12.90 -9.77 -13.25
N ARG A 104 12.85 -10.12 -11.95
CA ARG A 104 13.03 -11.47 -11.43
C ARG A 104 11.72 -12.25 -11.32
N LEU A 105 10.59 -11.59 -11.51
CA LEU A 105 9.27 -12.22 -11.53
C LEU A 105 9.00 -12.94 -12.86
N TYR A 106 8.41 -14.11 -12.68
CA TYR A 106 8.18 -15.21 -13.60
C TYR A 106 7.88 -14.84 -15.07
N ALA A 107 8.80 -15.25 -15.96
CA ALA A 107 8.62 -15.17 -17.41
C ALA A 107 7.34 -15.83 -17.97
N PRO A 108 6.80 -16.94 -17.43
CA PRO A 108 5.57 -17.56 -17.93
C PRO A 108 4.32 -16.66 -17.90
N LEU A 109 4.14 -15.82 -16.87
CA LEU A 109 2.98 -14.91 -16.80
C LEU A 109 3.07 -13.78 -17.83
N VAL A 110 4.28 -13.36 -18.16
CA VAL A 110 4.56 -12.23 -19.07
C VAL A 110 4.56 -12.69 -20.53
N ARG A 111 5.09 -13.90 -20.82
CA ARG A 111 5.23 -14.43 -22.18
C ARG A 111 3.89 -14.78 -22.83
N ASP A 112 2.93 -15.29 -22.05
CA ASP A 112 1.65 -15.78 -22.58
C ASP A 112 0.56 -14.69 -22.71
N GLY A 113 0.89 -13.40 -22.53
CA GLY A 113 -0.09 -12.30 -22.64
C GLY A 113 -1.11 -12.26 -21.49
N ARG A 114 -0.84 -12.98 -20.39
CA ARG A 114 -1.70 -13.07 -19.19
C ARG A 114 -1.57 -11.85 -18.27
N MET A 115 -0.46 -11.14 -18.38
CA MET A 115 -0.09 -9.98 -17.57
C MET A 115 0.40 -8.84 -18.44
N GLN A 116 -0.05 -7.62 -18.15
CA GLN A 116 0.51 -6.39 -18.69
C GLN A 116 1.38 -5.73 -17.62
N LYS A 117 2.65 -5.44 -17.95
CA LYS A 117 3.53 -4.66 -17.08
C LYS A 117 3.29 -3.17 -17.28
N PHE A 118 3.18 -2.44 -16.17
CA PHE A 118 3.15 -0.99 -16.16
C PHE A 118 4.27 -0.51 -15.26
N TYR A 119 5.26 0.16 -15.84
CA TYR A 119 6.35 0.77 -15.10
C TYR A 119 5.91 2.18 -14.70
N TRP A 120 5.73 2.39 -13.40
CA TRP A 120 5.42 3.71 -12.87
C TRP A 120 6.71 4.50 -12.68
N SER A 121 6.90 5.51 -13.52
CA SER A 121 7.99 6.48 -13.41
C SER A 121 7.38 7.85 -13.70
N PRO A 122 6.92 8.59 -12.66
CA PRO A 122 6.30 9.88 -12.86
C PRO A 122 7.28 10.85 -13.52
N SER A 123 6.79 11.65 -14.47
CA SER A 123 7.56 12.75 -15.02
C SER A 123 7.77 13.84 -13.95
N GLN A 124 8.69 14.77 -14.20
CA GLN A 124 8.89 15.92 -13.31
C GLN A 124 7.59 16.71 -13.12
N ASP A 125 6.77 16.85 -14.17
CA ASP A 125 5.47 17.52 -14.11
C ASP A 125 4.45 16.72 -13.29
N ASP A 126 4.44 15.37 -13.41
CA ASP A 126 3.59 14.52 -12.57
C ASP A 126 3.98 14.67 -11.09
N THR A 127 5.28 14.60 -10.78
CA THR A 127 5.81 14.80 -9.43
C THR A 127 5.44 16.17 -8.89
N LEU A 128 5.57 17.22 -9.69
CA LEU A 128 5.21 18.59 -9.30
C LEU A 128 3.71 18.72 -8.97
N ASN A 129 2.85 18.12 -9.78
CA ASN A 129 1.40 18.12 -9.55
C ASN A 129 1.01 17.30 -8.31
N ILE A 130 1.67 16.16 -8.08
CA ILE A 130 1.48 15.35 -6.87
C ILE A 130 1.89 16.14 -5.63
N LEU A 131 3.04 16.83 -5.67
CA LEU A 131 3.51 17.69 -4.59
C LEU A 131 2.52 18.83 -4.31
N HIS A 132 2.10 19.55 -5.34
CA HIS A 132 1.11 20.61 -5.18
C HIS A 132 -0.23 20.10 -4.62
N ALA A 133 -0.67 18.91 -4.99
CA ALA A 133 -1.85 18.29 -4.38
C ALA A 133 -1.63 17.92 -2.91
N MET A 134 -0.43 17.47 -2.54
CA MET A 134 -0.06 17.10 -1.18
C MET A 134 0.04 18.30 -0.23
N TYR A 135 0.40 19.48 -0.73
CA TYR A 135 0.52 20.73 0.03
C TYR A 135 -0.63 21.72 -0.24
N LYS A 136 -1.72 21.25 -0.87
CA LYS A 136 -2.83 22.10 -1.32
C LYS A 136 -3.46 22.91 -0.19
N ASP A 137 -3.56 22.31 0.98
CA ASP A 137 -4.20 22.92 2.15
C ASP A 137 -3.25 23.90 2.87
N ASP A 138 -1.95 23.86 2.57
CA ASP A 138 -0.91 24.66 3.24
C ASP A 138 -0.67 26.02 2.54
N GLY A 139 -1.50 26.37 1.54
CA GLY A 139 -1.42 27.63 0.80
C GLY A 139 -0.19 27.79 -0.11
N LEU A 140 0.59 26.74 -0.33
CA LEU A 140 1.80 26.78 -1.16
C LEU A 140 1.47 26.74 -2.66
N SER A 141 2.13 27.60 -3.42
CA SER A 141 1.93 27.68 -4.87
C SER A 141 2.66 26.57 -5.62
N LEU A 142 2.29 26.39 -6.89
CA LEU A 142 2.99 25.46 -7.78
C LEU A 142 4.47 25.86 -8.01
N ASP A 143 4.79 27.15 -7.91
CA ASP A 143 6.18 27.63 -8.02
C ASP A 143 6.99 27.35 -6.74
N ASP A 144 6.36 27.37 -5.55
CA ASP A 144 6.97 26.94 -4.30
C ASP A 144 7.29 25.44 -4.36
N MET A 145 6.35 24.63 -4.86
CA MET A 145 6.56 23.20 -5.07
C MET A 145 7.67 22.91 -6.09
N ARG A 146 7.77 23.72 -7.14
CA ARG A 146 8.88 23.62 -8.10
C ARG A 146 10.20 23.91 -7.42
N THR A 147 10.26 24.95 -6.60
CA THR A 147 11.46 25.31 -5.83
C THR A 147 11.87 24.18 -4.89
N LEU A 148 10.90 23.59 -4.16
CA LEU A 148 11.12 22.46 -3.27
C LEU A 148 11.67 21.24 -4.02
N LEU A 149 11.05 20.87 -5.15
CA LEU A 149 11.50 19.76 -5.98
C LEU A 149 12.91 19.97 -6.55
N THR A 150 13.24 21.19 -6.97
CA THR A 150 14.60 21.52 -7.47
C THR A 150 15.66 21.56 -6.38
N SER A 151 15.28 21.87 -5.14
CA SER A 151 16.20 21.91 -3.99
C SER A 151 16.60 20.52 -3.52
N PHE A 152 15.73 19.53 -3.71
CA PHE A 152 15.95 18.13 -3.30
C PHE A 152 15.80 17.17 -4.48
N PRO A 153 16.74 17.19 -5.45
CA PRO A 153 16.68 16.33 -6.61
C PRO A 153 16.81 14.86 -6.22
N ALA A 154 16.19 13.98 -7.00
CA ALA A 154 16.25 12.51 -6.85
C ALA A 154 15.72 11.95 -5.51
N GLN A 155 14.93 12.72 -4.78
CA GLN A 155 14.23 12.21 -3.61
C GLN A 155 12.93 11.49 -3.99
N PRO A 156 12.57 10.40 -3.30
CA PRO A 156 11.29 9.74 -3.47
C PRO A 156 10.12 10.63 -2.98
N LEU A 157 8.88 10.33 -3.40
CA LEU A 157 7.71 11.18 -3.07
C LEU A 157 7.41 11.23 -1.56
N ASP A 158 7.67 10.14 -0.85
CA ASP A 158 7.50 10.03 0.61
C ASP A 158 8.41 10.98 1.40
N PHE A 159 9.61 11.28 0.89
CA PHE A 159 10.50 12.29 1.47
C PHE A 159 9.82 13.65 1.62
N PHE A 160 9.08 14.10 0.61
CA PHE A 160 8.37 15.38 0.67
C PHE A 160 7.19 15.32 1.64
N GLY A 161 6.47 14.18 1.71
CA GLY A 161 5.47 13.96 2.75
C GLY A 161 6.06 14.03 4.16
N ALA A 162 7.27 13.51 4.35
CA ALA A 162 7.99 13.56 5.61
C ALA A 162 8.43 14.99 5.98
N ILE A 163 8.86 15.81 5.01
CA ILE A 163 9.13 17.25 5.24
C ILE A 163 7.88 17.94 5.77
N ARG A 164 6.75 17.73 5.10
CA ARG A 164 5.47 18.31 5.53
C ARG A 164 5.14 17.90 6.97
N ALA A 165 5.21 16.60 7.26
CA ALA A 165 4.94 16.06 8.59
C ALA A 165 5.88 16.63 9.68
N ALA A 166 7.17 16.80 9.36
CA ALA A 166 8.15 17.34 10.31
C ALA A 166 7.81 18.77 10.77
N VAL A 167 7.24 19.60 9.90
CA VAL A 167 6.79 20.96 10.27
C VAL A 167 5.68 20.90 11.31
N TYR A 168 4.72 19.99 11.13
CA TYR A 168 3.65 19.75 12.11
C TYR A 168 4.19 19.19 13.43
N ASP A 169 5.13 18.25 13.35
CA ASP A 169 5.78 17.66 14.53
C ASP A 169 6.51 18.73 15.36
N ASP A 170 7.20 19.68 14.72
CA ASP A 170 7.87 20.78 15.41
C ASP A 170 6.88 21.71 16.12
N GLN A 171 5.77 22.08 15.48
CA GLN A 171 4.73 22.89 16.13
C GLN A 171 4.08 22.18 17.33
N ILE A 172 3.81 20.88 17.21
CA ILE A 172 3.29 20.06 18.31
C ILE A 172 4.32 20.02 19.45
N LYS A 173 5.59 19.86 19.13
CA LYS A 173 6.67 19.79 20.12
C LYS A 173 6.83 21.11 20.88
N ASP A 174 6.75 22.24 20.19
CA ASP A 174 6.80 23.57 20.81
C ASP A 174 5.60 23.79 21.73
N TRP A 175 4.39 23.43 21.27
CA TRP A 175 3.18 23.50 22.08
C TRP A 175 3.24 22.61 23.32
N VAL A 176 3.71 21.37 23.19
CA VAL A 176 3.91 20.49 24.35
C VAL A 176 4.91 21.11 25.31
N SER A 177 6.03 21.64 24.83
CA SER A 177 7.04 22.28 25.67
C SER A 177 6.50 23.50 26.41
N GLU A 178 5.64 24.30 25.76
CA GLU A 178 4.95 25.44 26.38
C GLU A 178 4.00 24.99 27.50
N VAL A 179 3.15 23.99 27.24
CA VAL A 179 2.23 23.44 28.26
C VAL A 179 3.00 22.84 29.43
N MET A 180 4.13 22.19 29.15
CA MET A 180 4.98 21.54 30.16
C MET A 180 5.90 22.53 30.90
N ALA A 181 6.05 23.75 30.38
CA ALA A 181 7.01 24.76 30.83
C ALA A 181 8.45 24.22 30.94
N SER A 182 8.77 23.18 30.16
CA SER A 182 10.09 22.53 30.10
C SER A 182 10.23 21.75 28.79
N SER A 183 11.44 21.77 28.22
CA SER A 183 11.81 20.96 27.05
C SER A 183 12.33 19.57 27.44
N ASP A 184 12.63 19.33 28.72
CA ASP A 184 13.12 18.06 29.23
C ASP A 184 11.97 17.24 29.83
N PRO A 185 11.65 16.06 29.27
CA PRO A 185 10.64 15.16 29.83
C PRO A 185 10.87 14.76 31.29
N GLU A 186 12.11 14.80 31.78
CA GLU A 186 12.43 14.44 33.16
C GLU A 186 11.97 15.51 34.17
N ASP A 187 11.78 16.76 33.73
CA ASP A 187 11.34 17.89 34.55
C ASP A 187 9.82 18.10 34.54
N TRP A 188 9.07 17.17 33.96
CA TRP A 188 7.63 17.31 33.73
C TRP A 188 6.81 17.17 35.02
N GLU A 189 6.26 18.29 35.50
CA GLU A 189 5.42 18.29 36.70
C GLU A 189 4.03 17.68 36.44
N PRO A 190 3.48 16.88 37.39
CA PRO A 190 2.18 16.22 37.24
C PRO A 190 1.00 17.15 36.91
N ARG A 191 1.05 18.42 37.37
CA ARG A 191 0.02 19.42 37.07
C ARG A 191 -0.03 19.78 35.58
N HIS A 192 1.13 19.89 34.92
CA HIS A 192 1.23 20.23 33.50
C HIS A 192 0.85 19.02 32.64
N VAL A 193 1.21 17.81 33.05
CA VAL A 193 0.75 16.57 32.39
C VAL A 193 -0.78 16.45 32.41
N LYS A 194 -1.41 16.78 33.55
CA LYS A 194 -2.87 16.78 33.67
C LYS A 194 -3.52 17.85 32.79
N GLU A 195 -2.90 19.02 32.67
CA GLU A 195 -3.36 20.08 31.78
C GLU A 195 -3.23 19.71 30.30
N LEU A 196 -2.08 19.15 29.89
CA LEU A 196 -1.87 18.60 28.54
C LEU A 196 -2.94 17.56 28.20
N THR A 197 -3.17 16.61 29.10
CA THR A 197 -4.19 15.57 28.94
C THR A 197 -5.59 16.16 28.79
N ARG A 198 -5.94 17.16 29.61
CA ARG A 198 -7.22 17.88 29.54
C ARG A 198 -7.40 18.54 28.17
N ARG A 199 -6.39 19.27 27.69
CA ARG A 199 -6.41 19.95 26.38
C ARG A 199 -6.59 18.98 25.21
N LEU A 200 -5.86 17.85 25.23
CA LEU A 200 -5.99 16.81 24.20
C LEU A 200 -7.37 16.15 24.20
N LEU A 201 -7.91 15.81 25.38
CA LEU A 201 -9.23 15.17 25.50
C LEU A 201 -10.38 16.09 25.09
N HIS A 202 -10.29 17.38 25.43
CA HIS A 202 -11.34 18.36 25.16
C HIS A 202 -11.13 19.15 23.86
N LYS A 203 -10.00 18.94 23.17
CA LYS A 203 -9.59 19.71 21.97
C LYS A 203 -9.58 21.22 22.22
N GLU A 204 -9.06 21.63 23.37
CA GLU A 204 -8.99 23.04 23.79
C GLU A 204 -7.55 23.56 23.70
N ASN A 205 -7.36 24.77 23.16
CA ASN A 205 -6.04 25.42 23.03
C ASN A 205 -4.99 24.50 22.39
N LEU A 206 -5.40 23.77 21.34
CA LEU A 206 -4.49 23.02 20.47
C LEU A 206 -3.67 24.02 19.64
N PRO A 207 -2.46 23.64 19.19
CA PRO A 207 -1.70 24.47 18.26
C PRO A 207 -2.55 24.73 17.01
N ASP A 208 -2.50 25.96 16.52
CA ASP A 208 -3.12 26.31 15.25
C ASP A 208 -2.20 25.81 14.15
N VAL A 209 -2.66 24.80 13.43
CA VAL A 209 -1.90 24.10 12.38
C VAL A 209 -2.43 24.43 10.98
N ASP A 210 -3.25 25.48 10.88
CA ASP A 210 -3.73 26.06 9.62
C ASP A 210 -2.60 26.64 8.76
#